data_AF-A0A239LX22-F1
#
_entry.id   AF-A0A239LX22-F1
#
_cell.length_a   1.000
_cell.length_b   1.000
_cell.length_c   1.000
_cell.angle_alpha   90.00
_cell.angle_beta   90.00
_cell.angle_gamma   90.00
#
_symmetry.space_group_name_H-M   'P 1'
#
loop_
_entity.id
_entity.type
_entity.pdbx_description
1 polymer ?
#
loop_
_entity_poly.entity_id
_entity_poly.type
_entity_poly.pdbx_seq_one_letter_code
_entity_poly.pdbx_strand_id
1 'polypeptide(L)'
;MVDPVSVLQLSSHLNAGGRLLTPHDVRNKVLPTVRLREGYDLAEVDTFLSEIESTLRRLLRENARLSTRLTTADRASRQVSPSAGDSAARIVMRAQEAADEAIAAARQEADTIVAEARELAEAIEREALDKAAALERDSQEKHRRATETLDGAYVERQRRAEALHGLLHHHGSRMVETLEGHVGQLRNLFLELREQDDAMTCLPQPVGLGEPRRGHHQCHPPTDGQSHDDGNRDAEIASLSDSPDGDAQYGCDQYGQRPAQE
;
A
#
# COMPACT_ATOMS: atom_id res chain seq x y z
N MET A 1 10.71 19.57 -53.60
CA MET A 1 11.52 19.65 -54.82
C MET A 1 10.67 19.11 -55.95
N VAL A 2 10.27 19.95 -56.91
CA VAL A 2 9.51 19.51 -58.09
C VAL A 2 10.53 19.19 -59.17
N ASP A 3 10.50 17.95 -59.69
CA ASP A 3 11.46 17.44 -60.67
C ASP A 3 11.46 18.28 -61.96
N PRO A 4 12.65 18.64 -62.53
CA PRO A 4 12.73 19.37 -63.79
C PRO A 4 12.18 18.57 -64.98
N VAL A 5 12.05 17.24 -64.85
CA VAL A 5 11.45 16.36 -65.86
C VAL A 5 9.93 16.51 -65.92
N SER A 6 9.27 16.79 -64.79
CA SER A 6 7.81 16.92 -64.73
C SER A 6 7.28 18.17 -65.44
N VAL A 7 8.07 19.25 -65.52
CA VAL A 7 7.70 20.49 -66.23
C VAL A 7 7.72 20.28 -67.75
N LEU A 8 8.62 19.45 -68.25
CA LEU A 8 8.66 19.05 -69.67
C LEU A 8 7.56 18.04 -70.01
N GLN A 9 7.12 17.23 -69.05
CA GLN A 9 6.03 16.28 -69.26
C GLN A 9 4.67 16.97 -69.40
N LEU A 10 4.34 18.02 -68.63
CA LEU A 10 3.07 18.75 -68.85
C LEU A 10 2.94 19.37 -70.26
N SER A 11 4.07 19.55 -70.96
CA SER A 11 4.09 20.05 -72.34
C SER A 11 3.89 18.96 -73.39
N SER A 12 4.13 17.68 -73.06
CA SER A 12 4.09 16.57 -74.04
C SER A 12 2.71 15.94 -74.20
N HIS A 13 1.79 16.12 -73.24
CA HIS A 13 0.42 15.58 -73.31
C HIS A 13 -0.52 16.43 -74.20
N LEU A 14 -0.10 17.62 -74.62
CA LEU A 14 -0.87 18.45 -75.56
C LEU A 14 -0.63 18.08 -77.03
N ASN A 15 0.31 17.16 -77.30
CA ASN A 15 0.76 16.83 -78.65
C ASN A 15 0.17 15.52 -79.20
N ALA A 16 -1.09 15.25 -78.85
CA ALA A 16 -1.97 14.36 -79.62
C ALA A 16 -3.13 15.21 -80.17
N GLY A 17 -2.80 16.15 -81.08
CA GLY A 17 -3.77 16.99 -81.81
C GLY A 17 -3.77 18.50 -81.50
N GLY A 18 -3.00 19.00 -80.55
CA GLY A 18 -3.04 20.41 -80.12
C GLY A 18 -1.70 21.14 -80.21
N ARG A 19 -1.36 21.67 -81.40
CA ARG A 19 -0.47 22.85 -81.46
C ARG A 19 -1.12 23.92 -80.58
N LEU A 20 -0.44 24.37 -79.51
CA LEU A 20 -0.93 25.48 -78.69
C LEU A 20 -1.30 26.63 -79.62
N LEU A 21 -2.57 27.03 -79.58
CA LEU A 21 -3.11 28.04 -80.47
C LEU A 21 -2.29 29.32 -80.30
N THR A 22 -1.59 29.71 -81.35
CA THR A 22 -1.00 31.04 -81.37
C THR A 22 -2.11 32.05 -81.67
N PRO A 23 -1.98 33.32 -81.24
CA PRO A 23 -2.91 34.37 -81.65
C PRO A 23 -3.13 34.43 -83.17
N HIS A 24 -2.07 34.12 -83.94
CA HIS A 24 -2.12 34.05 -85.38
C HIS A 24 -2.97 32.87 -85.91
N ASP A 25 -2.99 31.74 -85.20
CA ASP A 25 -3.78 30.57 -85.57
C ASP A 25 -5.27 30.79 -85.34
N VAL A 26 -5.63 31.56 -84.31
CA VAL A 26 -7.02 31.96 -84.05
C VAL A 26 -7.52 32.92 -85.13
N ARG A 27 -6.70 33.93 -85.48
CA ARG A 27 -7.04 34.90 -86.53
C ARG A 27 -7.24 34.28 -87.91
N ASN A 28 -6.45 33.27 -88.25
CA ASN A 28 -6.48 32.64 -89.57
C ASN A 28 -7.45 31.45 -89.66
N LYS A 29 -8.21 31.16 -88.58
CA LYS A 29 -9.12 30.02 -88.55
C LYS A 29 -10.41 30.33 -89.30
N VAL A 30 -10.64 29.61 -90.41
CA VAL A 30 -11.93 29.64 -91.11
C VAL A 30 -12.86 28.59 -90.50
N LEU A 31 -14.00 29.02 -89.96
CA LEU A 31 -15.04 28.15 -89.43
C LEU A 31 -16.10 27.87 -90.53
N PRO A 32 -16.52 26.61 -90.73
CA PRO A 32 -17.54 26.27 -91.72
C PRO A 32 -18.93 26.79 -91.28
N THR A 33 -19.69 27.36 -92.20
CA THR A 33 -21.06 27.85 -91.93
C THR A 33 -22.08 26.73 -92.11
N VAL A 34 -22.99 26.55 -91.15
CA VAL A 34 -24.04 25.51 -91.20
C VAL A 34 -25.37 26.18 -91.52
N ARG A 35 -26.02 25.79 -92.64
CA ARG A 35 -27.24 26.45 -93.17
C ARG A 35 -28.57 25.82 -92.72
N LEU A 36 -28.54 24.65 -92.09
CA LEU A 36 -29.74 23.82 -91.83
C LEU A 36 -29.97 23.47 -90.34
N ARG A 37 -29.23 24.11 -89.43
CA ARG A 37 -29.39 23.96 -87.96
C ARG A 37 -29.17 25.31 -87.29
N GLU A 38 -29.63 25.46 -86.04
CA GLU A 38 -29.32 26.63 -85.20
C GLU A 38 -27.80 26.88 -85.21
N GLY A 39 -27.41 28.07 -85.68
CA GLY A 39 -26.03 28.47 -85.87
C GLY A 39 -25.71 29.68 -84.99
N TYR A 40 -24.43 29.83 -84.64
CA TYR A 40 -23.93 31.01 -83.95
C TYR A 40 -23.98 32.24 -84.85
N ASP A 41 -24.20 33.42 -84.26
CA ASP A 41 -24.07 34.68 -84.97
C ASP A 41 -22.59 34.92 -85.33
N LEU A 42 -22.32 35.07 -86.63
CA LEU A 42 -20.98 35.25 -87.15
C LEU A 42 -20.30 36.52 -86.59
N ALA A 43 -21.07 37.60 -86.40
CA ALA A 43 -20.52 38.86 -85.88
C ALA A 43 -20.10 38.74 -84.41
N GLU A 44 -20.86 37.99 -83.62
CA GLU A 44 -20.55 37.71 -82.22
C GLU A 44 -19.33 36.78 -82.10
N VAL A 45 -19.28 35.74 -82.95
CA VAL A 45 -18.14 34.81 -83.00
C VAL A 45 -16.85 35.54 -83.38
N ASP A 46 -16.87 36.43 -84.37
CA ASP A 46 -15.68 37.20 -84.76
C ASP A 46 -15.22 38.16 -83.65
N THR A 47 -16.16 38.77 -82.92
CA THR A 47 -15.88 39.62 -81.75
C THR A 47 -15.21 38.80 -80.64
N PHE A 48 -15.75 37.62 -80.34
CA PHE A 48 -15.19 36.70 -79.33
C PHE A 48 -13.81 36.16 -79.73
N LEU A 49 -13.58 35.81 -81.00
CA LEU A 49 -12.26 35.38 -81.49
C LEU A 49 -11.21 36.49 -81.38
N SER A 50 -11.60 37.75 -81.58
CA SER A 50 -10.72 38.91 -81.38
C SER A 50 -10.30 39.09 -79.92
N GLU A 51 -11.22 38.85 -78.98
CA GLU A 51 -10.93 38.88 -77.54
C GLU A 51 -10.00 37.73 -77.12
N ILE A 52 -10.22 36.53 -77.65
CA ILE A 52 -9.33 35.38 -77.44
C ILE A 52 -7.93 35.70 -77.99
N GLU A 53 -7.82 36.25 -79.19
CA GLU A 53 -6.54 36.63 -79.80
C GLU A 53 -5.78 37.64 -78.93
N SER A 54 -6.48 38.67 -78.44
CA SER A 54 -5.93 39.69 -77.54
C SER A 54 -5.43 39.08 -76.23
N THR A 55 -6.23 38.21 -75.62
CA THR A 55 -5.90 37.53 -74.36
C THR A 55 -4.70 36.61 -74.51
N LEU A 56 -4.63 35.82 -75.59
CA LEU A 56 -3.48 34.95 -75.88
C LEU A 56 -2.20 35.76 -76.08
N ARG A 57 -2.25 36.90 -76.78
CA ARG A 57 -1.08 37.80 -76.92
C ARG A 57 -0.61 38.34 -75.58
N ARG A 58 -1.52 38.65 -74.67
CA ARG A 58 -1.18 39.13 -73.33
C ARG A 58 -0.51 38.02 -72.51
N LEU A 59 -1.12 36.83 -72.48
CA LEU A 59 -0.59 35.68 -71.74
C LEU A 59 0.79 35.26 -72.25
N LEU A 60 1.02 35.23 -73.57
CA LEU A 60 2.34 34.89 -74.11
C LEU A 60 3.42 35.91 -73.72
N ARG A 61 3.09 37.21 -73.69
CA ARG A 61 4.01 38.25 -73.23
C ARG A 61 4.31 38.14 -71.74
N GLU A 62 3.29 37.89 -70.93
CA GLU A 62 3.44 37.69 -69.49
C GLU A 62 4.26 36.44 -69.18
N ASN A 63 4.03 35.33 -69.89
CA ASN A 63 4.79 34.10 -69.74
C ASN A 63 6.27 34.29 -70.12
N ALA A 64 6.56 34.98 -71.23
CA ALA A 64 7.93 35.34 -71.60
C ALA A 64 8.61 36.18 -70.51
N ARG A 65 7.91 37.19 -69.97
CA ARG A 65 8.42 38.02 -68.88
C ARG A 65 8.69 37.22 -67.61
N LEU A 66 7.79 36.31 -67.23
CA LEU A 66 7.94 35.43 -66.06
C LEU A 66 9.12 34.48 -66.24
N SER A 67 9.27 33.88 -67.42
CA SER A 67 10.38 32.99 -67.75
C SER A 67 11.73 33.69 -67.64
N THR A 68 11.85 34.92 -68.18
CA THR A 68 13.07 35.73 -68.02
C THR A 68 13.38 36.00 -66.55
N ARG A 69 12.39 36.38 -65.75
CA ARG A 69 12.57 36.63 -64.31
C ARG A 69 13.06 35.42 -63.54
N LEU A 70 12.50 34.24 -63.83
CA LEU A 70 12.93 32.99 -63.21
C LEU A 70 14.37 32.65 -63.59
N THR A 71 14.74 32.82 -64.86
CA THR A 71 16.11 32.51 -65.32
C THR A 71 17.13 33.46 -64.71
N THR A 72 16.79 34.74 -64.54
CA THR A 72 17.67 35.71 -63.86
C THR A 72 17.80 35.43 -62.37
N ALA A 73 16.71 35.03 -61.70
CA ALA A 73 16.72 34.71 -60.27
C ALA A 73 17.50 33.41 -59.99
N ASP A 74 17.38 32.40 -60.86
CA ASP A 74 18.13 31.14 -60.74
C ASP A 74 19.64 31.32 -60.99
N ARG A 75 20.01 32.20 -61.93
CA ARG A 75 21.42 32.58 -62.12
C ARG A 75 21.96 33.37 -60.92
N ALA A 76 21.18 34.29 -60.37
CA ALA A 76 21.56 35.03 -59.19
C ALA A 76 21.72 34.12 -57.97
N SER A 77 20.82 33.15 -57.76
CA SER A 77 20.92 32.18 -56.65
C SER A 77 22.14 31.27 -56.78
N ARG A 78 22.48 30.81 -57.99
CA ARG A 78 23.70 30.03 -58.26
C ARG A 78 24.99 30.84 -58.11
N GLN A 79 24.98 32.13 -58.42
CA GLN A 79 26.15 33.00 -58.28
C GLN A 79 26.37 33.49 -56.83
N VAL A 80 25.37 33.40 -55.95
CA VAL A 80 25.45 33.76 -54.53
C VAL A 80 26.02 32.65 -53.61
N SER A 81 26.70 31.65 -54.19
CA SER A 81 27.81 30.87 -53.58
C SER A 81 27.51 29.45 -53.01
N PRO A 82 28.45 28.50 -53.18
CA PRO A 82 28.50 27.22 -52.44
C PRO A 82 28.91 27.35 -50.95
N SER A 83 29.34 28.53 -50.49
CA SER A 83 29.78 28.80 -49.10
C SER A 83 28.65 29.02 -48.09
N ALA A 84 27.43 29.34 -48.55
CA ALA A 84 26.28 29.50 -47.67
C ALA A 84 25.81 28.14 -47.10
N GLY A 85 25.85 27.08 -47.92
CA GLY A 85 25.57 25.71 -47.47
C GLY A 85 26.61 25.19 -46.47
N ASP A 86 27.88 25.51 -46.71
CA ASP A 86 28.98 25.12 -45.83
C ASP A 86 28.93 25.85 -44.47
N SER A 87 28.48 27.12 -44.47
CA SER A 87 28.25 27.89 -43.24
C SER A 87 27.04 27.37 -42.46
N ALA A 88 25.96 27.02 -43.14
CA ALA A 88 24.78 26.42 -42.52
C ALA A 88 25.12 25.06 -41.87
N ALA A 89 25.89 24.21 -42.55
CA ALA A 89 26.33 22.92 -42.02
C ALA A 89 27.17 23.06 -40.74
N ARG A 90 28.10 24.03 -40.69
CA ARG A 90 28.91 24.30 -39.48
C ARG A 90 28.07 24.82 -38.32
N ILE A 91 27.06 25.65 -38.58
CA ILE A 91 26.15 26.15 -37.55
C ILE A 91 25.31 25.00 -36.98
N VAL A 92 24.79 24.11 -37.84
CA VAL A 92 24.03 22.94 -37.39
C VAL A 92 24.91 22.00 -36.55
N MET A 93 26.14 21.75 -36.98
CA MET A 93 27.09 20.91 -36.22
C MET A 93 27.39 21.49 -34.83
N ARG A 94 27.67 22.80 -34.74
CA ARG A 94 27.88 23.46 -33.44
C ARG A 94 26.63 23.47 -32.57
N ALA A 95 25.45 23.62 -33.18
CA ALA A 95 24.19 23.55 -32.45
C ALA A 95 23.91 22.14 -31.93
N GLN A 96 24.27 21.10 -32.69
CA GLN A 96 24.18 19.69 -32.25
C GLN A 96 25.16 19.40 -31.11
N GLU A 97 26.41 19.82 -31.24
CA GLU A 97 27.42 19.68 -30.18
C GLU A 97 26.99 20.38 -28.88
N ALA A 98 26.49 21.62 -28.98
CA ALA A 98 25.95 22.35 -27.83
C ALA A 98 24.71 21.68 -27.23
N ALA A 99 23.85 21.07 -28.06
CA ALA A 99 22.69 20.33 -27.58
C ALA A 99 23.11 19.05 -26.84
N ASP A 100 24.07 18.31 -27.38
CA ASP A 100 24.59 17.09 -26.76
C ASP A 100 25.30 17.40 -25.43
N GLU A 101 26.08 18.48 -25.37
CA GLU A 101 26.70 18.97 -24.14
C GLU A 101 25.65 19.37 -23.10
N ALA A 102 24.62 20.11 -23.50
CA ALA A 102 23.53 20.50 -22.59
C ALA A 102 22.76 19.27 -22.06
N ILE A 103 22.53 18.26 -22.89
CA ILE A 103 21.90 17.00 -22.47
C ILE A 103 22.81 16.24 -21.50
N ALA A 104 24.12 16.18 -21.77
CA ALA A 104 25.08 15.52 -20.88
C ALA A 104 25.14 16.21 -19.51
N ALA A 105 25.23 17.55 -19.48
CA ALA A 105 25.22 18.33 -18.24
C ALA A 105 23.92 18.14 -17.45
N ALA A 106 22.77 18.21 -18.11
CA ALA A 106 21.48 18.00 -17.45
C ALA A 106 21.32 16.59 -16.86
N ARG A 107 21.83 15.57 -17.56
CA ARG A 107 21.84 14.19 -17.04
C ARG A 107 22.75 14.04 -15.83
N GLN A 108 23.95 14.63 -15.88
CA GLN A 108 24.87 14.61 -14.75
C GLN A 108 24.26 15.31 -13.52
N GLU A 109 23.63 16.48 -13.71
CA GLU A 109 22.96 17.18 -12.63
C GLU A 109 21.78 16.37 -12.06
N ALA A 110 20.97 15.75 -12.93
CA ALA A 110 19.90 14.86 -12.50
C ALA A 110 20.44 13.67 -11.68
N ASP A 111 21.52 13.05 -12.13
CA ASP A 111 22.16 11.94 -11.43
C ASP A 111 22.69 12.39 -10.05
N THR A 112 23.25 13.59 -9.94
CA THR A 112 23.68 14.14 -8.65
C THR A 112 22.51 14.40 -7.70
N ILE A 113 21.41 14.98 -8.20
CA ILE A 113 20.21 15.24 -7.39
C ILE A 113 19.61 13.91 -6.90
N VAL A 114 19.56 12.90 -7.76
CA VAL A 114 19.04 11.58 -7.39
C VAL A 114 19.95 10.90 -6.36
N ALA A 115 21.28 11.04 -6.48
CA ALA A 115 22.22 10.50 -5.50
C ALA A 115 22.05 11.16 -4.13
N GLU A 116 22.03 12.50 -4.07
CA GLU A 116 21.82 13.26 -2.83
C GLU A 116 20.46 12.95 -2.20
N ALA A 117 19.40 12.88 -3.00
CA ALA A 117 18.06 12.54 -2.51
C ALA A 117 18.02 11.12 -1.91
N ARG A 118 18.74 10.16 -2.49
CA ARG A 118 18.87 8.80 -1.94
C ARG A 118 19.63 8.81 -0.62
N GLU A 119 20.75 9.51 -0.53
CA GLU A 119 21.53 9.60 0.72
C GLU A 119 20.71 10.24 1.85
N LEU A 120 19.94 11.30 1.55
CA LEU A 120 19.04 11.93 2.50
C LEU A 120 17.90 11.00 2.92
N ALA A 121 17.29 10.27 1.99
CA ALA A 121 16.25 9.29 2.30
C ALA A 121 16.79 8.19 3.22
N GLU A 122 17.95 7.61 2.90
CA GLU A 122 18.61 6.59 3.72
C GLU A 122 19.01 7.11 5.11
N ALA A 123 19.36 8.39 5.23
CA ALA A 123 19.66 9.01 6.51
C ALA A 123 18.38 9.16 7.37
N ILE A 124 17.29 9.62 6.77
CA ILE A 124 15.99 9.77 7.44
C ILE A 124 15.46 8.40 7.89
N GLU A 125 15.56 7.38 7.02
CA GLU A 125 15.15 6.02 7.35
C GLU A 125 15.95 5.46 8.52
N ARG A 126 17.27 5.60 8.51
CA ARG A 126 18.11 5.17 9.64
C ARG A 126 17.74 5.87 10.93
N GLU A 127 17.56 7.19 10.89
CA GLU A 127 17.15 7.96 12.08
C GLU A 127 15.77 7.53 12.60
N ALA A 128 14.81 7.27 11.70
CA ALA A 128 13.49 6.80 12.06
C ALA A 128 13.55 5.40 12.70
N LEU A 129 14.33 4.49 12.13
CA LEU A 129 14.53 3.14 12.68
C LEU A 129 15.23 3.17 14.05
N ASP A 130 16.25 3.99 14.22
CA ASP A 130 16.94 4.15 15.51
C ASP A 130 15.99 4.70 16.58
N LYS A 131 15.13 5.67 16.22
CA LYS A 131 14.10 6.22 17.10
C LYS A 131 13.05 5.16 17.46
N ALA A 132 12.59 4.38 16.49
CA ALA A 132 11.65 3.28 16.72
C ALA A 132 12.25 2.24 17.68
N ALA A 133 13.48 1.79 17.43
CA ALA A 133 14.19 0.83 18.27
C ALA A 133 14.48 1.38 19.68
N ALA A 134 14.70 2.69 19.83
CA ALA A 134 14.82 3.34 21.13
C ALA A 134 13.49 3.34 21.89
N LEU A 135 12.39 3.67 21.21
CA LEU A 135 11.04 3.67 21.80
C LEU A 135 10.61 2.27 22.21
N GLU A 136 10.88 1.25 21.38
CA GLU A 136 10.60 -0.15 21.71
C GLU A 136 11.37 -0.61 22.95
N ARG A 137 12.67 -0.29 23.05
CA ARG A 137 13.47 -0.63 24.23
C ARG A 137 12.95 0.06 25.49
N ASP A 138 12.55 1.33 25.41
CA ASP A 138 11.97 2.05 26.54
C ASP A 138 10.61 1.43 26.96
N SER A 139 9.76 1.09 25.99
CA SER A 139 8.49 0.39 26.24
C SER A 139 8.71 -0.97 26.90
N GLN A 140 9.61 -1.79 26.35
CA GLN A 140 9.96 -3.10 26.90
C GLN A 140 10.55 -2.99 28.31
N GLU A 141 11.40 -2.01 28.56
CA GLU A 141 11.98 -1.78 29.89
C GLU A 141 10.91 -1.36 30.90
N LYS A 142 9.96 -0.50 30.50
CA LYS A 142 8.81 -0.15 31.34
C LYS A 142 7.94 -1.36 31.62
N HIS A 143 7.68 -2.20 30.61
CA HIS A 143 6.96 -3.45 30.79
C HIS A 143 7.67 -4.40 31.74
N ARG A 144 8.98 -4.61 31.55
CA ARG A 144 9.81 -5.44 32.42
C ARG A 144 9.77 -4.96 33.87
N ARG A 145 9.91 -3.64 34.09
CA ARG A 145 9.79 -3.06 35.44
C ARG A 145 8.41 -3.27 36.03
N ALA A 146 7.35 -3.07 35.24
CA ALA A 146 5.99 -3.29 35.70
C ALA A 146 5.76 -4.77 36.08
N THR A 147 6.21 -5.72 35.26
CA THR A 147 6.11 -7.15 35.56
C THR A 147 6.89 -7.51 36.82
N GLU A 148 8.12 -7.01 36.98
CA GLU A 148 8.91 -7.23 38.19
C GLU A 148 8.22 -6.71 39.45
N THR A 149 7.59 -5.53 39.37
CA THR A 149 6.82 -4.99 40.50
C THR A 149 5.58 -5.82 40.82
N LEU A 150 4.87 -6.31 39.79
CA LEU A 150 3.71 -7.18 39.96
C LEU A 150 4.11 -8.50 40.59
N ASP A 151 5.16 -9.14 40.07
CA ASP A 151 5.68 -10.41 40.60
C ASP A 151 6.10 -10.26 42.07
N GLY A 152 6.78 -9.16 42.42
CA GLY A 152 7.11 -8.84 43.81
C GLY A 152 5.88 -8.73 44.70
N ALA A 153 4.82 -8.06 44.21
CA ALA A 153 3.56 -7.92 44.94
C ALA A 153 2.80 -9.26 45.08
N TYR A 154 2.83 -10.10 44.05
CA TYR A 154 2.26 -11.46 44.09
C TYR A 154 2.96 -12.33 45.12
N VAL A 155 4.30 -12.36 45.10
CA VAL A 155 5.09 -13.12 46.08
C VAL A 155 4.83 -12.63 47.50
N GLU A 156 4.78 -11.32 47.72
CA GLU A 156 4.48 -10.75 49.03
C GLU A 156 3.06 -11.11 49.50
N ARG A 157 2.07 -11.01 48.61
CA ARG A 157 0.70 -11.43 48.91
C ARG A 157 0.63 -12.92 49.24
N GLN A 158 1.35 -13.76 48.50
CA GLN A 158 1.41 -15.19 48.71
C GLN A 158 2.03 -15.53 50.07
N ARG A 159 3.15 -14.90 50.43
CA ARG A 159 3.78 -15.05 51.76
C ARG A 159 2.84 -14.68 52.89
N ARG A 160 2.05 -13.60 52.74
CA ARG A 160 1.05 -13.21 53.75
C ARG A 160 -0.06 -14.24 53.89
N ALA A 161 -0.53 -14.80 52.77
CA ALA A 161 -1.53 -15.86 52.78
C ALA A 161 -1.00 -17.12 53.49
N GLU A 162 0.23 -17.53 53.18
CA GLU A 162 0.91 -18.66 53.83
C GLU A 162 1.14 -18.41 55.32
N ALA A 163 1.56 -17.19 55.71
CA ALA A 163 1.73 -16.82 57.11
C ALA A 163 0.41 -16.88 57.89
N LEU A 164 -0.69 -16.38 57.32
CA LEU A 164 -2.02 -16.47 57.91
C LEU A 164 -2.46 -17.92 58.07
N HIS A 165 -2.26 -18.74 57.03
CA HIS A 165 -2.57 -20.16 57.08
C HIS A 165 -1.76 -20.87 58.18
N GLY A 166 -0.47 -20.57 58.30
CA GLY A 166 0.40 -21.07 59.36
C GLY A 166 -0.08 -20.67 60.76
N LEU A 167 -0.53 -19.43 60.95
CA LEU A 167 -1.10 -18.97 62.23
C LEU A 167 -2.38 -19.72 62.60
N LEU A 168 -3.30 -19.90 61.65
CA LEU A 168 -4.54 -20.64 61.88
C LEU A 168 -4.26 -22.11 62.21
N HIS A 169 -3.36 -22.74 61.45
CA HIS A 169 -2.98 -24.13 61.69
C HIS A 169 -2.31 -24.28 63.07
N HIS A 170 -1.37 -23.39 63.41
CA HIS A 170 -0.71 -23.39 64.72
C HIS A 170 -1.71 -23.23 65.87
N HIS A 171 -2.64 -22.28 65.76
CA HIS A 171 -3.67 -22.07 66.79
C HIS A 171 -4.60 -23.29 66.92
N GLY A 172 -5.01 -23.88 65.80
CA GLY A 172 -5.79 -25.12 65.78
C GLY A 172 -5.05 -26.26 66.47
N SER A 173 -3.78 -26.49 66.15
CA SER A 173 -2.96 -27.52 66.79
C SER A 173 -2.81 -27.28 68.30
N ARG A 174 -2.54 -26.04 68.74
CA ARG A 174 -2.45 -25.72 70.18
C ARG A 174 -3.77 -26.00 70.90
N MET A 175 -4.90 -25.62 70.31
CA MET A 175 -6.21 -25.92 70.90
C MET A 175 -6.41 -27.43 71.05
N VAL A 176 -6.14 -28.21 70.01
CA VAL A 176 -6.26 -29.68 70.06
C VAL A 176 -5.35 -30.24 71.15
N GLU A 177 -4.08 -29.85 71.20
CA GLU A 177 -3.12 -30.30 72.22
C GLU A 177 -3.59 -29.97 73.64
N THR A 178 -4.10 -28.75 73.89
CA THR A 178 -4.62 -28.38 75.21
C THR A 178 -5.86 -29.20 75.60
N LEU A 179 -6.77 -29.45 74.65
CA LEU A 179 -7.97 -30.24 74.88
C LEU A 179 -7.63 -31.71 75.13
N GLU A 180 -6.73 -32.29 74.34
CA GLU A 180 -6.22 -33.65 74.56
C GLU A 180 -5.52 -33.78 75.92
N GLY A 181 -4.76 -32.77 76.32
CA GLY A 181 -4.17 -32.66 77.65
C GLY A 181 -5.22 -32.68 78.76
N HIS A 182 -6.27 -31.85 78.66
CA HIS A 182 -7.37 -31.83 79.65
C HIS A 182 -8.13 -33.16 79.69
N VAL A 183 -8.44 -33.76 78.54
CA VAL A 183 -9.11 -35.08 78.48
C VAL A 183 -8.22 -36.15 79.13
N GLY A 184 -6.91 -36.13 78.88
CA GLY A 184 -5.95 -37.01 79.53
C GLY A 184 -5.90 -36.86 81.05
N GLN A 185 -5.90 -35.62 81.55
CA GLN A 185 -5.94 -35.33 82.99
C GLN A 185 -7.22 -35.85 83.64
N LEU A 186 -8.39 -35.60 83.03
CA LEU A 186 -9.67 -36.11 83.53
C LEU A 186 -9.69 -37.64 83.56
N ARG A 187 -9.15 -38.29 82.53
CA ARG A 187 -9.02 -39.75 82.48
C ARG A 187 -8.15 -40.27 83.63
N ASN A 188 -7.03 -39.63 83.92
CA ASN A 188 -6.15 -40.02 85.03
C ASN A 188 -6.81 -39.82 86.39
N LEU A 189 -7.47 -38.67 86.61
CA LEU A 189 -8.22 -38.41 87.84
C LEU A 189 -9.31 -39.47 88.07
N PHE A 190 -10.01 -39.86 87.00
CA PHE A 190 -11.03 -40.92 87.08
C PHE A 190 -10.41 -42.28 87.46
N LEU A 191 -9.21 -42.59 86.96
CA LEU A 191 -8.48 -43.79 87.35
C LEU A 191 -8.05 -43.74 88.82
N GLU A 192 -7.54 -42.60 89.30
CA GLU A 192 -7.15 -42.40 90.70
C GLU A 192 -8.34 -42.52 91.66
N LEU A 193 -9.49 -41.90 91.31
CA LEU A 193 -10.73 -42.04 92.09
C LEU A 193 -11.22 -43.49 92.11
N ARG A 194 -11.12 -44.20 90.98
CA ARG A 194 -11.46 -45.62 90.92
C ARG A 194 -10.53 -46.49 91.76
N GLU A 195 -9.23 -46.20 91.77
CA GLU A 195 -8.27 -46.93 92.61
C GLU A 195 -8.51 -46.66 94.10
N GLN A 196 -8.97 -45.46 94.47
CA GLN A 196 -9.44 -45.16 95.83
C GLN A 196 -10.72 -45.93 96.19
N ASP A 197 -11.68 -46.05 95.26
CA ASP A 197 -12.88 -46.87 95.46
C ASP A 197 -12.54 -48.36 95.57
N ASP A 198 -11.64 -48.88 94.74
CA ASP A 198 -11.16 -50.27 94.80
C ASP A 198 -10.39 -50.54 96.12
N ALA A 199 -9.62 -49.57 96.62
CA ALA A 199 -8.98 -49.62 97.93
C ALA A 199 -9.99 -49.52 99.11
N MET A 200 -11.05 -48.71 98.97
CA MET A 200 -12.17 -48.62 99.93
C MET A 200 -13.08 -49.86 99.92
N THR A 201 -13.09 -50.61 98.82
CA THR A 201 -13.89 -51.84 98.65
C THR A 201 -13.14 -53.11 99.10
N CYS A 202 -11.88 -52.99 99.54
CA CYS A 202 -11.10 -54.09 100.10
C CYS A 202 -11.46 -54.42 101.58
N LEU A 203 -12.70 -54.87 101.80
CA LEU A 203 -13.08 -55.68 102.98
C LEU A 203 -13.05 -57.17 102.58
N PRO A 204 -12.54 -58.09 103.42
CA PRO A 204 -12.43 -59.49 102.99
C PRO A 204 -13.74 -60.28 103.22
N GLN A 205 -14.06 -61.11 102.21
CA GLN A 205 -14.88 -62.36 102.22
C GLN A 205 -16.42 -62.26 102.02
N PRO A 206 -17.14 -63.34 101.57
CA PRO A 206 -16.74 -64.75 101.41
C PRO A 206 -17.06 -65.46 100.08
N VAL A 207 -16.58 -66.71 100.03
CA VAL A 207 -16.74 -67.81 99.07
C VAL A 207 -18.22 -68.21 98.88
N GLY A 208 -18.69 -68.48 97.65
CA GLY A 208 -19.94 -69.24 97.45
C GLY A 208 -20.63 -69.15 96.08
N LEU A 209 -20.31 -70.12 95.21
CA LEU A 209 -21.18 -70.90 94.31
C LEU A 209 -22.11 -70.22 93.27
N GLY A 210 -21.85 -70.52 91.98
CA GLY A 210 -22.93 -70.77 91.00
C GLY A 210 -22.81 -70.09 89.63
N GLU A 211 -22.01 -70.67 88.73
CA GLU A 211 -22.21 -70.57 87.26
C GLU A 211 -23.47 -71.38 86.83
N PRO A 212 -24.08 -71.21 85.64
CA PRO A 212 -23.36 -71.14 84.36
C PRO A 212 -23.89 -70.21 83.25
N ARG A 213 -23.02 -70.13 82.24
CA ARG A 213 -23.00 -69.35 80.99
C ARG A 213 -24.13 -69.64 79.97
N ARG A 214 -24.43 -68.63 79.13
CA ARG A 214 -24.19 -68.53 77.65
C ARG A 214 -25.32 -67.79 76.91
N GLY A 215 -24.96 -66.94 75.96
CA GLY A 215 -25.84 -66.52 74.85
C GLY A 215 -25.39 -65.25 74.13
N HIS A 216 -24.68 -65.41 73.02
CA HIS A 216 -24.17 -64.35 72.13
C HIS A 216 -25.20 -63.99 71.03
N HIS A 217 -25.19 -62.70 70.62
CA HIS A 217 -25.50 -62.11 69.30
C HIS A 217 -26.94 -62.31 68.73
N GLN A 218 -27.56 -61.40 67.97
CA GLN A 218 -27.05 -60.65 66.82
C GLN A 218 -28.03 -59.53 66.38
N CYS A 219 -27.51 -58.56 65.64
CA CYS A 219 -28.17 -57.39 65.03
C CYS A 219 -29.07 -57.74 63.81
N HIS A 220 -30.03 -56.86 63.49
CA HIS A 220 -30.64 -56.71 62.15
C HIS A 220 -31.17 -55.27 61.89
N PRO A 221 -31.37 -54.86 60.61
CA PRO A 221 -31.36 -53.48 60.04
C PRO A 221 -32.81 -52.91 59.86
N PRO A 222 -33.20 -51.79 59.15
CA PRO A 222 -32.81 -51.34 57.79
C PRO A 222 -32.88 -49.81 57.43
N THR A 223 -32.47 -49.50 56.18
CA THR A 223 -33.03 -48.57 55.15
C THR A 223 -33.20 -47.04 55.33
N ASP A 224 -32.66 -46.35 54.31
CA ASP A 224 -33.25 -45.32 53.42
C ASP A 224 -33.19 -43.81 53.71
N GLY A 225 -32.62 -43.12 52.70
CA GLY A 225 -33.12 -41.86 52.12
C GLY A 225 -32.50 -40.57 52.66
N GLN A 226 -32.20 -39.52 51.88
CA GLN A 226 -32.28 -39.24 50.44
C GLN A 226 -31.83 -37.76 50.24
N SER A 227 -31.66 -37.38 48.97
CA SER A 227 -31.70 -36.00 48.41
C SER A 227 -30.37 -35.23 48.34
N HIS A 228 -30.05 -34.44 47.32
CA HIS A 228 -30.54 -34.22 45.95
C HIS A 228 -29.54 -33.27 45.25
N ASP A 229 -29.66 -33.17 43.93
CA ASP A 229 -29.17 -32.16 42.99
C ASP A 229 -27.70 -32.26 42.53
N ASP A 230 -27.42 -32.65 41.28
CA ASP A 230 -27.82 -32.18 39.93
C ASP A 230 -26.82 -31.17 39.36
N GLY A 231 -26.36 -31.44 38.13
CA GLY A 231 -25.82 -30.40 37.26
C GLY A 231 -24.51 -30.71 36.56
N ASN A 232 -24.55 -31.67 35.62
CA ASN A 232 -23.62 -31.73 34.51
C ASN A 232 -23.63 -30.41 33.70
N ARG A 233 -22.46 -29.92 33.28
CA ARG A 233 -22.29 -29.20 32.00
C ARG A 233 -20.83 -29.21 31.56
N ASP A 234 -20.62 -29.99 30.51
CA ASP A 234 -19.46 -30.07 29.63
C ASP A 234 -19.05 -28.70 29.07
N ALA A 235 -17.74 -28.48 28.87
CA ALA A 235 -17.21 -27.80 27.69
C ALA A 235 -15.67 -27.96 27.63
N GLU A 236 -15.22 -28.72 26.63
CA GLU A 236 -13.90 -28.59 26.02
C GLU A 236 -13.61 -27.12 25.68
N ILE A 237 -12.37 -26.67 25.93
CA ILE A 237 -11.79 -25.56 25.17
C ILE A 237 -10.51 -26.04 24.52
N ALA A 238 -10.64 -26.23 23.22
CA ALA A 238 -9.58 -26.37 22.25
C ALA A 238 -8.72 -25.09 22.18
N SER A 239 -7.44 -25.33 21.92
CA SER A 239 -6.50 -24.50 21.15
C SER A 239 -7.05 -23.22 20.50
N LEU A 240 -6.51 -22.07 20.91
CA LEU A 240 -6.36 -20.87 20.09
C LEU A 240 -4.93 -20.37 20.20
N SER A 241 -4.14 -20.76 19.21
CA SER A 241 -3.09 -19.95 18.63
C SER A 241 -3.73 -18.68 18.04
N ASP A 242 -3.24 -17.50 18.40
CA ASP A 242 -3.43 -16.32 17.57
C ASP A 242 -2.17 -15.45 17.57
N SER A 243 -1.69 -15.21 16.36
CA SER A 243 -0.56 -14.36 16.00
C SER A 243 -0.93 -12.89 16.14
N PRO A 244 0.01 -11.96 16.38
CA PRO A 244 -0.21 -10.56 16.17
C PRO A 244 0.33 -10.16 14.79
N ASP A 245 -0.49 -10.26 13.75
CA ASP A 245 -0.32 -9.55 12.49
C ASP A 245 -1.68 -8.99 12.08
N GLY A 246 -1.83 -7.67 12.05
CA GLY A 246 -3.10 -7.04 11.71
C GLY A 246 -3.12 -5.53 11.88
N ASP A 247 -2.70 -4.86 10.83
CA ASP A 247 -2.84 -3.43 10.57
C ASP A 247 -4.20 -2.85 11.01
N ALA A 248 -4.15 -1.83 11.87
CA ALA A 248 -5.28 -0.93 12.09
C ALA A 248 -4.92 0.47 11.58
N GLN A 249 -5.01 0.62 10.26
CA GLN A 249 -5.32 1.91 9.64
C GLN A 249 -6.75 2.29 10.02
N TYR A 250 -6.89 3.21 10.97
CA TYR A 250 -8.06 4.08 11.05
C TYR A 250 -7.59 5.53 11.08
N GLY A 251 -7.57 6.13 9.89
CA GLY A 251 -7.63 7.56 9.74
C GLY A 251 -9.02 8.05 10.14
N CYS A 252 -9.06 8.99 11.06
CA CYS A 252 -10.07 10.02 11.12
C CYS A 252 -9.34 11.34 11.37
N ASP A 253 -9.08 12.06 10.28
CA ASP A 253 -8.99 13.50 10.30
C ASP A 253 -10.20 14.06 11.06
N GLN A 254 -10.00 15.08 11.92
CA GLN A 254 -10.85 16.27 11.96
C GLN A 254 -10.29 17.32 12.95
N TYR A 255 -9.87 18.45 12.34
CA TYR A 255 -9.92 19.84 12.81
C TYR A 255 -9.31 20.24 14.17
N GLY A 256 -8.31 21.12 14.08
CA GLY A 256 -7.66 21.76 15.22
C GLY A 256 -8.47 22.86 15.90
N GLN A 257 -7.96 23.30 17.06
CA GLN A 257 -8.12 24.64 17.61
C GLN A 257 -7.07 24.93 18.71
N ARG A 258 -6.13 25.82 18.35
CA ARG A 258 -5.39 26.87 19.10
C ARG A 258 -4.60 26.59 20.41
N PRO A 259 -3.44 27.26 20.58
CA PRO A 259 -2.71 27.31 21.86
C PRO A 259 -3.26 28.40 22.79
N ALA A 260 -3.25 28.12 24.09
CA ALA A 260 -3.46 29.09 25.16
C ALA A 260 -2.19 29.93 25.37
N GLN A 261 -2.36 31.25 25.44
CA GLN A 261 -1.36 32.18 25.98
C GLN A 261 -1.80 32.60 27.38
N GLU A 262 -0.84 32.57 28.31
CA GLU A 262 -0.75 33.45 29.48
C GLU A 262 0.63 34.12 29.44
#